data_AF-A0A4Y9NBD1-F1
#
_entry.id   AF-A0A4Y9NBD1-F1
#
_cell.length_a   1.000
_cell.length_b   1.000
_cell.length_c   1.000
_cell.angle_alpha   90.00
_cell.angle_beta   90.00
_cell.angle_gamma   90.00
#
_symmetry.space_group_name_H-M   'P 1'
#
loop_
_entity.id
_entity.type
_entity.pdbx_description
1 polymer ?
#
loop_
_entity_poly.entity_id
_entity_poly.type
_entity_poly.pdbx_seq_one_letter_code
_entity_poly.pdbx_strand_id
1 'polypeptide(L)'
;MTRRALVNALLVLAVVALFAVPLLLNGGSSEYGGTDAAVTEELEADGYTPWFDSLFSPTGEVESGLFALQAALGGGVLGYVLGRLRGRRTNPAAAAGADER
;
A
#
# COMPACT_ATOMS: atom_id res chain seq x y z
N MET A 1 4.12 -10.49 29.52
CA MET A 1 3.74 -10.66 28.09
C MET A 1 4.43 -11.87 27.52
N THR A 2 3.75 -12.70 26.70
CA THR A 2 4.45 -13.77 25.99
C THR A 2 5.43 -13.15 24.99
N ARG A 3 6.64 -13.70 24.84
CA ARG A 3 7.68 -13.17 23.94
C ARG A 3 7.16 -12.88 22.52
N ARG A 4 6.21 -13.70 22.05
CA ARG A 4 5.54 -13.57 20.74
C ARG A 4 4.63 -12.34 20.65
N ALA A 5 3.88 -12.02 21.70
CA ALA A 5 3.02 -10.84 21.72
C ALA A 5 3.84 -9.55 21.67
N LEU A 6 4.97 -9.52 22.38
CA LEU A 6 5.90 -8.38 22.36
C LEU A 6 6.54 -8.19 20.98
N VAL A 7 7.00 -9.29 20.35
CA VAL A 7 7.57 -9.24 18.99
C VAL A 7 6.53 -8.72 17.99
N ASN A 8 5.29 -9.20 18.03
CA ASN A 8 4.24 -8.72 17.13
C ASN A 8 3.93 -7.24 17.35
N ALA A 9 3.88 -6.78 18.61
CA ALA A 9 3.66 -5.37 18.91
C ALA A 9 4.79 -4.48 18.37
N LEU A 10 6.05 -4.92 18.51
CA LEU A 10 7.20 -4.22 17.93
C LEU A 10 7.19 -4.20 16.41
N LEU A 11 6.78 -5.29 15.75
CA LEU A 11 6.64 -5.34 14.28
C LEU A 11 5.57 -4.37 13.79
N VAL A 12 4.41 -4.33 14.45
CA VAL A 12 3.35 -3.37 14.10
C VAL A 12 3.82 -1.93 14.33
N LEU A 13 4.49 -1.67 15.45
CA LEU A 13 5.06 -0.35 15.73
C LEU A 13 6.10 0.07 14.68
N ALA A 14 6.97 -0.85 14.26
CA ALA A 14 7.97 -0.60 13.22
C ALA A 14 7.32 -0.26 11.88
N VAL A 15 6.27 -0.99 11.48
CA VAL A 15 5.51 -0.68 10.26
C VAL A 15 4.87 0.71 10.36
N VAL A 16 4.22 1.03 11.48
CA VAL A 16 3.62 2.37 11.68
C VAL A 16 4.68 3.47 11.62
N ALA A 17 5.82 3.26 12.28
CA ALA A 17 6.93 4.22 12.27
C ALA A 17 7.50 4.43 10.87
N LEU A 18 7.58 3.38 10.04
CA LEU A 18 8.07 3.46 8.67
C LEU A 18 7.24 4.39 7.79
N PHE A 19 5.93 4.53 8.06
CA PHE A 19 5.07 5.51 7.38
C PHE A 19 5.02 6.86 8.09
N ALA A 20 4.90 6.87 9.42
CA ALA A 20 4.69 8.09 10.19
C ALA A 20 5.94 8.98 10.25
N VAL A 21 7.15 8.40 10.33
CA VAL A 21 8.39 9.17 10.45
C VAL A 21 8.64 10.03 9.19
N PRO A 22 8.60 9.50 7.95
CA PRO A 22 8.73 10.32 6.74
C PRO A 22 7.67 11.41 6.63
N LEU A 23 6.41 11.10 6.96
CA LEU A 23 5.30 12.06 6.92
C LEU A 23 5.51 13.25 7.86
N LEU A 24 6.03 13.00 9.07
CA LEU A 24 6.30 14.04 10.06
C LEU A 24 7.56 14.84 9.72
N LEU A 25 8.60 14.22 9.18
CA LEU A 25 9.84 14.89 8.81
C LEU A 25 9.64 15.85 7.62
N ASN A 26 8.79 15.50 6.66
CA ASN A 26 8.50 16.36 5.50
C ASN A 26 7.29 17.28 5.70
N GLY A 27 6.78 17.42 6.93
CA GLY A 27 5.68 18.34 7.27
C GLY A 27 4.36 18.07 6.54
N GLY A 28 4.17 16.86 5.98
CA GLY A 28 3.02 16.54 5.13
C GLY A 28 2.98 17.25 3.78
N SER A 29 3.99 18.04 3.41
CA SER A 29 4.07 18.79 2.14
C SER A 29 4.83 18.05 1.04
N SER A 30 5.06 16.74 1.22
CA SER A 30 5.68 15.92 0.18
C SER A 30 4.68 15.72 -0.94
N GLU A 31 4.98 16.22 -2.14
CA GLU A 31 4.39 15.67 -3.35
C GLU A 31 4.93 14.25 -3.50
N TYR A 32 4.13 13.26 -3.09
CA TYR A 32 4.40 11.85 -3.36
C TYR A 32 4.10 11.58 -4.83
N GLY A 33 4.88 12.20 -5.71
CA GLY A 33 4.82 11.99 -7.15
C GLY A 33 5.48 10.68 -7.55
N GLY A 34 5.13 10.19 -8.73
CA GLY A 34 5.82 9.05 -9.33
C GLY A 34 7.28 9.39 -9.60
N THR A 35 8.15 8.37 -9.54
CA THR A 35 9.59 8.51 -9.82
C THR A 35 9.86 9.15 -11.20
N ASP A 36 8.97 8.92 -12.16
CA ASP A 36 9.08 9.43 -13.52
C ASP A 36 8.98 10.97 -13.58
N ALA A 37 8.24 11.60 -12.65
CA ALA A 37 8.14 13.06 -12.59
C ALA A 37 9.49 13.70 -12.21
N ALA A 38 10.18 13.13 -11.22
CA ALA A 38 11.49 13.62 -10.77
C ALA A 38 12.56 13.50 -11.87
N VAL A 39 12.54 12.39 -12.62
CA VAL A 39 13.47 12.17 -13.74
C VAL A 39 13.19 13.11 -14.90
N THR A 40 11.92 13.40 -15.20
CA THR A 40 11.55 14.31 -16.29
C THR A 40 12.01 15.74 -15.99
N GLU A 41 11.83 16.21 -14.75
CA GLU A 41 12.27 17.55 -14.31
C GLU A 41 13.80 17.72 -14.46
N GLU A 42 14.57 16.69 -14.13
CA GLU A 42 16.03 16.70 -14.26
C GLU A 42 16.48 16.66 -15.73
N LEU A 43 15.80 15.87 -16.58
CA LEU A 43 16.10 15.79 -18.02
C LEU A 43 15.77 17.09 -18.76
N GLU A 44 14.66 17.74 -18.44
CA GLU A 44 14.29 19.03 -19.03
C GLU A 44 15.28 20.13 -18.63
N ALA A 45 15.80 20.10 -17.40
CA ALA A 45 16.85 21.03 -16.95
C ALA A 45 18.16 20.87 -17.73
N ASP A 46 18.50 19.65 -18.17
CA ASP A 46 19.64 19.35 -19.05
C ASP A 46 19.36 19.63 -20.55
N GLY A 47 18.18 20.17 -20.87
CA GLY A 47 17.79 20.59 -22.21
C GLY A 47 17.25 19.46 -23.10
N TYR A 48 16.87 18.32 -22.53
CA TYR A 48 16.19 17.26 -23.27
C TYR A 48 14.73 17.62 -23.52
N THR A 49 14.29 17.48 -24.77
CA THR A 49 12.90 17.65 -25.16
C THR A 49 12.20 16.29 -25.24
N PRO A 50 11.00 16.13 -24.65
CA PRO A 50 10.21 14.91 -24.80
C PRO A 50 10.00 14.58 -26.28
N TRP A 51 10.28 13.32 -26.66
CA TRP A 51 10.07 12.83 -28.03
C TRP A 51 8.65 12.31 -28.27
N PHE A 52 7.84 12.27 -27.21
CA PHE A 52 6.45 11.81 -27.21
C PHE A 52 5.68 12.55 -26.10
N ASP A 53 4.46 12.98 -26.41
CA ASP A 53 3.52 13.52 -25.44
C ASP A 53 2.43 12.49 -25.13
N SER A 54 2.08 12.35 -23.85
CA SER A 54 1.00 11.47 -23.41
C SER A 54 -0.32 11.91 -24.05
N LEU A 55 -0.92 11.01 -24.85
CA LEU A 55 -2.25 11.23 -25.45
C LEU A 55 -3.37 11.40 -24.42
N PHE A 56 -3.12 10.97 -23.18
CA PHE A 56 -3.99 11.15 -22.03
C PHE A 56 -3.14 11.43 -20.79
N SER A 57 -3.29 12.63 -20.22
CA SER A 57 -2.75 12.97 -18.91
C SER A 57 -3.93 13.12 -17.94
N PRO A 58 -4.13 12.20 -16.97
CA PRO A 58 -5.11 12.42 -15.92
C PRO A 58 -4.73 13.68 -15.14
N THR A 59 -5.73 14.43 -14.67
CA THR A 59 -5.48 15.48 -13.68
C THR A 59 -4.95 14.82 -12.39
N GLY A 60 -4.07 15.49 -11.64
CA GLY A 60 -3.42 14.88 -10.46
C GLY A 60 -4.39 14.31 -9.41
N GLU A 61 -5.61 14.83 -9.33
CA GLU A 61 -6.70 14.31 -8.49
C GLU A 61 -7.20 12.93 -8.97
N VAL A 62 -7.30 12.72 -10.28
CA VAL A 62 -7.74 11.45 -10.87
C VAL A 62 -6.63 10.40 -10.73
N GLU A 63 -5.37 10.79 -10.92
CA GLU A 63 -4.22 9.90 -10.73
C GLU A 63 -4.14 9.38 -9.28
N SER A 64 -4.15 10.28 -8.30
CA SER A 64 -4.15 9.91 -6.88
C SER A 64 -5.39 9.08 -6.49
N GLY A 65 -6.56 9.38 -7.06
CA GLY A 65 -7.78 8.59 -6.89
C GLY A 65 -7.67 7.16 -7.40
N LEU A 66 -7.02 6.94 -8.56
CA LEU A 66 -6.77 5.60 -9.11
C LEU A 66 -5.83 4.79 -8.22
N PHE A 67 -4.75 5.40 -7.72
CA PHE A 67 -3.85 4.75 -6.76
C PHE A 67 -4.56 4.42 -5.44
N ALA A 68 -5.38 5.33 -4.91
CA ALA A 68 -6.16 5.08 -3.71
C ALA A 68 -7.14 3.91 -3.89
N LEU A 69 -7.79 3.82 -5.06
CA LEU A 69 -8.68 2.70 -5.38
C LEU A 69 -7.93 1.37 -5.45
N GLN A 70 -6.76 1.35 -6.11
CA GLN A 70 -5.90 0.15 -6.17
C GLN A 70 -5.47 -0.29 -4.77
N ALA A 71 -5.06 0.65 -3.92
CA ALA A 71 -4.68 0.36 -2.54
C ALA A 71 -5.85 -0.19 -1.72
N ALA A 72 -7.05 0.38 -1.87
CA ALA A 72 -8.25 -0.08 -1.18
C ALA A 72 -8.64 -1.51 -1.59
N LEU A 73 -8.59 -1.82 -2.88
CA LEU A 73 -8.87 -3.16 -3.39
C LEU A 73 -7.80 -4.18 -2.91
N GLY A 74 -6.52 -3.85 -3.03
CA GLY A 74 -5.43 -4.72 -2.59
C GLY A 74 -5.49 -5.01 -1.09
N GLY A 75 -5.68 -3.97 -0.27
CA GLY A 75 -5.84 -4.08 1.18
C GLY A 75 -7.08 -4.89 1.57
N GLY A 76 -8.21 -4.67 0.89
CA GLY A 76 -9.45 -5.41 1.12
C GLY A 76 -9.30 -6.91 0.83
N VAL A 77 -8.71 -7.27 -0.31
CA VAL A 77 -8.47 -8.68 -0.69
C VAL A 77 -7.51 -9.36 0.29
N LEU A 78 -6.38 -8.72 0.62
CA LEU A 78 -5.42 -9.27 1.59
C LEU A 78 -6.05 -9.45 2.98
N GLY A 79 -6.81 -8.46 3.45
CA GLY A 79 -7.52 -8.53 4.72
C GLY A 79 -8.53 -9.67 4.76
N TYR A 80 -9.33 -9.84 3.69
CA TYR A 80 -10.28 -10.94 3.58
C TYR A 80 -9.60 -12.31 3.58
N VAL A 81 -8.53 -12.49 2.81
CA VAL A 81 -7.78 -13.76 2.75
C VAL A 81 -7.17 -14.11 4.10
N LEU A 82 -6.51 -13.16 4.76
CA LEU A 82 -5.92 -13.36 6.09
C LEU A 82 -7.00 -13.68 7.14
N GLY A 83 -8.14 -12.97 7.08
CA GLY A 83 -9.29 -13.23 7.94
C GLY A 83 -9.87 -14.62 7.75
N ARG A 84 -10.09 -15.05 6.51
CA ARG A 84 -10.59 -16.39 6.16
C ARG A 84 -9.62 -17.49 6.62
N LEU A 85 -8.32 -17.32 6.39
CA LEU A 85 -7.29 -18.26 6.84
C LEU A 85 -7.22 -18.37 8.37
N ARG A 86 -7.39 -17.24 9.08
CA ARG A 86 -7.46 -17.23 10.54
C ARG A 86 -8.72 -17.95 11.04
N GLY A 87 -9.87 -17.68 10.44
CA GLY A 87 -11.15 -18.32 10.79
C GLY A 87 -11.12 -19.85 10.66
N ARG A 88 -10.50 -20.37 9.58
CA ARG A 88 -10.31 -21.82 9.38
C ARG A 88 -9.46 -22.50 10.44
N ARG A 89 -8.51 -21.78 11.05
CA ARG A 89 -7.65 -22.32 12.11
C ARG A 89 -8.31 -22.27 13.49
N THR A 90 -9.23 -21.33 13.70
CA THR A 90 -9.91 -21.15 14.99
C THR A 90 -11.16 -22.03 15.12
N ASN A 91 -11.78 -22.47 14.02
CA ASN A 91 -12.96 -23.32 14.05
C ASN A 91 -12.73 -24.69 13.37
N PRO A 92 -12.24 -25.71 14.09
CA PRO A 92 -12.12 -27.08 13.59
C PRO A 92 -13.46 -27.73 13.25
N ALA A 93 -14.58 -27.30 13.86
CA ALA A 93 -15.89 -27.94 13.71
C ALA A 93 -16.58 -27.65 12.36
N ALA A 94 -16.26 -26.52 11.70
CA ALA A 94 -16.79 -26.20 10.37
C ALA A 94 -16.14 -27.04 9.25
N ALA A 95 -14.98 -27.66 9.50
CA ALA A 95 -14.31 -28.53 8.55
C ALA A 95 -14.82 -29.99 8.60
N ALA A 96 -15.36 -30.43 9.74
CA ALA A 96 -15.90 -31.78 9.90
C ALA A 96 -17.28 -31.99 9.24
N GLY A 97 -18.12 -30.96 9.18
CA GLY A 97 -19.47 -31.07 8.60
C GLY A 97 -19.57 -30.95 7.07
N ALA A 98 -18.46 -30.71 6.37
CA ALA A 98 -18.41 -30.63 4.91
C ALA A 98 -17.88 -31.90 4.23
N ASP A 99 -17.29 -32.83 5.00
CA ASP A 99 -16.79 -34.13 4.53
C ASP A 99 -17.83 -35.25 4.70
N GLU A 100 -18.97 -34.95 5.36
CA GLU A 100 -20.11 -35.87 5.58
C GLU A 100 -21.30 -35.59 4.64
N ARG A 101 -21.13 -34.80 3.55
CA ARG A 101 -22.17 -34.60 2.53
C ARG A 101 -21.72 -34.94 1.13
#